data_AF-A0A7J3KQB7-F1
#
_entry.id   AF-A0A7J3KQB7-F1
#
_cell.length_a   1.000
_cell.length_b   1.000
_cell.length_c   1.000
_cell.angle_alpha   90.00
_cell.angle_beta   90.00
_cell.angle_gamma   90.00
#
_symmetry.space_group_name_H-M   'P 1'
#
loop_
_entity.id
_entity.type
_entity.pdbx_description
1 polymer ?
#
loop_
_entity_poly.entity_id
_entity_poly.type
_entity_poly.pdbx_seq_one_letter_code
_entity_poly.pdbx_strand_id
1 'polypeptide(L)'
;LINRSLGRILGDIITDRYGVSVAVQQDPYRIIIHVPGGSIAPSEIASIIKSLSSDEVRVRGLEAARKTGLFKRRLVHVARRFSAISEDVDFTDVSLNQIAESLKGTVVYEEALKETLEKDMDIDGLIKDIIEPLHNGSMEIIVVESSELSPLAKMGIERIGRKTDIIPADKMRRIILESVKARLMNESRTLVCTECFKYIETVVLKLLSDVRCPLCGSNRLVPLNMDENDAYKLVFKVKRDDRLYDELIRAGSIVSRYGLPAIYALSARGVNLDDVEAILEDEPRLTDRFFELIMDAERKALARRYW
;
A
#
# COMPACT_ATOMS: atom_id res chain seq x y z
N LEU A 1 -12.73 -26.92 -5.94
CA LEU A 1 -12.78 -25.45 -5.79
C LEU A 1 -13.06 -25.02 -4.35
N ILE A 2 -13.66 -25.90 -3.53
CA ILE A 2 -13.88 -25.74 -2.09
C ILE A 2 -12.64 -25.21 -1.33
N ASN A 3 -11.47 -25.85 -1.46
CA ASN A 3 -10.24 -25.37 -0.80
C ASN A 3 -9.87 -23.93 -1.20
N ARG A 4 -10.21 -23.52 -2.43
CA ARG A 4 -9.95 -22.18 -2.94
C ARG A 4 -10.91 -21.20 -2.32
N SER A 5 -12.19 -21.56 -2.25
CA SER A 5 -13.22 -20.78 -1.55
C SER A 5 -12.80 -20.54 -0.11
N LEU A 6 -12.52 -21.63 0.63
CA LEU A 6 -12.17 -21.55 2.04
C LEU A 6 -10.88 -20.77 2.26
N GLY A 7 -9.83 -21.08 1.50
CA GLY A 7 -8.57 -20.37 1.61
C GLY A 7 -8.73 -18.86 1.40
N ARG A 8 -9.49 -18.45 0.38
CA ARG A 8 -9.72 -17.03 0.08
C ARG A 8 -10.54 -16.35 1.17
N ILE A 9 -11.61 -16.98 1.65
CA ILE A 9 -12.44 -16.46 2.74
C ILE A 9 -11.61 -16.34 4.02
N LEU A 10 -10.79 -17.34 4.35
CA LEU A 10 -9.89 -17.27 5.51
C LEU A 10 -8.87 -16.16 5.34
N GLY A 11 -8.24 -16.03 4.18
CA GLY A 11 -7.31 -14.95 3.90
C GLY A 11 -7.95 -13.57 4.07
N ASP A 12 -9.18 -13.39 3.57
CA ASP A 12 -9.97 -12.17 3.74
C ASP A 12 -10.29 -11.88 5.21
N ILE A 13 -10.85 -12.85 5.94
CA ILE A 13 -11.21 -12.70 7.36
C ILE A 13 -9.98 -12.39 8.21
N ILE A 14 -8.87 -13.09 7.99
CA ILE A 14 -7.64 -12.89 8.76
C ILE A 14 -7.08 -11.49 8.46
N THR A 15 -7.07 -11.10 7.18
CA THR A 15 -6.58 -9.78 6.76
C THR A 15 -7.42 -8.66 7.38
N ASP A 16 -8.74 -8.78 7.35
CA ASP A 16 -9.65 -7.79 7.92
C ASP A 16 -9.54 -7.72 9.45
N ARG A 17 -9.56 -8.87 10.12
CA ARG A 17 -9.59 -8.98 11.59
C ARG A 17 -8.26 -8.53 12.21
N TYR A 18 -7.14 -9.01 11.68
CA TYR A 18 -5.81 -8.80 12.28
C TYR A 18 -4.99 -7.72 11.57
N GLY A 19 -5.41 -7.29 10.38
CA GLY A 19 -4.72 -6.23 9.63
C GLY A 19 -3.35 -6.62 9.08
N VAL A 20 -3.08 -7.91 8.96
CA VAL A 20 -1.83 -8.46 8.42
C VAL A 20 -2.06 -8.96 6.99
N SER A 21 -1.07 -8.79 6.12
CA SER A 21 -1.13 -9.38 4.77
C SER A 21 -0.90 -10.87 4.87
N VAL A 22 -1.88 -11.65 4.43
CA VAL A 22 -1.80 -13.12 4.43
C VAL A 22 -1.56 -13.62 3.02
N ALA A 23 -0.58 -14.49 2.86
CA ALA A 23 -0.43 -15.25 1.63
C ALA A 23 -1.20 -16.56 1.78
N VAL A 24 -2.13 -16.79 0.86
CA VAL A 24 -2.93 -18.02 0.84
C VAL A 24 -2.60 -18.81 -0.40
N GLN A 25 -2.36 -20.10 -0.21
CA GLN A 25 -2.14 -21.06 -1.27
C GLN A 25 -3.00 -22.28 -1.04
N GLN A 26 -3.36 -22.95 -2.12
CA GLN A 26 -4.19 -24.13 -2.04
C GLN A 26 -3.94 -25.06 -3.21
N ASP A 27 -3.99 -26.35 -2.92
CA ASP A 27 -4.04 -27.44 -3.89
C ASP A 27 -5.26 -28.33 -3.58
N PRO A 28 -5.47 -29.44 -4.31
CA PRO A 28 -6.62 -30.31 -4.08
C PRO A 28 -6.73 -30.89 -2.66
N TYR A 29 -5.64 -30.91 -1.87
CA TYR A 29 -5.58 -31.59 -0.58
C TYR A 29 -5.33 -30.66 0.61
N ARG A 30 -4.79 -29.46 0.40
CA ARG A 30 -4.43 -28.56 1.50
C ARG A 30 -4.60 -27.09 1.17
N ILE A 31 -4.78 -26.31 2.24
CA ILE A 31 -4.73 -24.86 2.25
C ILE A 31 -3.54 -24.47 3.13
N ILE A 32 -2.67 -23.63 2.60
CA ILE A 32 -1.48 -23.12 3.28
C ILE A 32 -1.67 -21.63 3.47
N ILE A 33 -1.64 -21.22 4.74
CA ILE A 33 -1.83 -19.84 5.16
C ILE A 33 -0.52 -19.40 5.79
N HIS A 34 0.15 -18.44 5.15
CA HIS A 34 1.37 -17.85 5.68
C HIS A 34 1.06 -16.49 6.29
N VAL A 35 1.17 -16.41 7.61
CA VAL A 35 0.96 -15.19 8.40
C VAL A 35 2.32 -14.61 8.82
N PRO A 36 2.66 -13.38 8.40
CA PRO A 36 3.92 -12.75 8.81
C PRO A 36 4.04 -12.64 10.33
N GLY A 37 5.23 -13.00 10.85
CA GLY A 37 5.57 -12.84 12.27
C GLY A 37 4.89 -13.81 13.24
N GLY A 38 4.14 -14.82 12.75
CA GLY A 38 3.50 -15.82 13.61
C GLY A 38 2.47 -15.22 14.59
N SER A 39 1.87 -14.09 14.23
CA SER A 39 1.00 -13.29 15.11
C SER A 39 -0.37 -13.89 15.41
N ILE A 40 -0.68 -15.07 14.87
CA ILE A 40 -1.99 -15.71 14.96
C ILE A 40 -1.81 -17.17 15.35
N ALA A 41 -2.48 -17.59 16.42
CA ALA A 41 -2.39 -18.96 16.91
C ALA A 41 -3.21 -19.92 16.02
N PRO A 42 -2.78 -21.18 15.82
CA PRO A 42 -3.56 -22.17 15.07
C PRO A 42 -4.98 -22.40 15.61
N SER A 43 -5.15 -22.27 16.92
CA SER A 43 -6.46 -22.33 17.60
C SER A 43 -7.41 -21.21 17.20
N GLU A 44 -6.90 -20.01 16.91
CA GLU A 44 -7.72 -18.89 16.40
C GLU A 44 -8.22 -19.17 14.98
N ILE A 45 -7.39 -19.76 14.12
CA ILE A 45 -7.79 -20.17 12.78
C ILE A 45 -8.90 -21.22 12.86
N ALA A 46 -8.75 -22.22 13.73
CA ALA A 46 -9.78 -23.23 13.94
C ALA A 46 -11.09 -22.60 14.48
N SER A 47 -10.99 -21.62 15.37
CA SER A 47 -12.15 -20.88 15.88
C SER A 47 -12.85 -20.10 14.78
N ILE A 48 -12.10 -19.42 13.90
CA ILE A 48 -12.66 -18.72 12.73
C ILE A 48 -13.46 -19.69 11.87
N ILE A 49 -12.88 -20.84 11.50
CA ILE A 49 -13.55 -21.83 10.65
C ILE A 49 -14.85 -22.32 11.31
N LYS A 50 -14.82 -22.65 12.61
CA LYS A 50 -16.02 -23.10 13.34
C LYS A 50 -17.09 -22.03 13.45
N SER A 51 -16.70 -20.77 13.59
CA SER A 51 -17.63 -19.65 13.75
C SER A 51 -18.34 -19.24 12.46
N LEU A 52 -17.85 -19.67 11.29
CA LEU A 52 -18.42 -19.28 10.00
C LEU A 52 -19.84 -19.82 9.85
N SER A 53 -20.81 -18.92 9.69
CA SER A 53 -22.15 -19.27 9.26
C SER A 53 -22.26 -19.38 7.73
N SER A 54 -23.26 -20.12 7.25
CA SER A 54 -23.52 -20.26 5.81
C SER A 54 -23.76 -18.91 5.12
N ASP A 55 -24.39 -17.96 5.80
CA ASP A 55 -24.63 -16.62 5.26
C ASP A 55 -23.35 -15.78 5.20
N GLU A 56 -22.52 -15.83 6.25
CA GLU A 56 -21.20 -15.17 6.24
C GLU A 56 -20.31 -15.73 5.14
N VAL A 57 -20.34 -17.04 4.90
CA VAL A 57 -19.56 -17.69 3.84
C VAL A 57 -19.96 -17.16 2.46
N ARG A 58 -21.26 -16.92 2.23
CA ARG A 58 -21.73 -16.30 0.97
C ARG A 58 -21.27 -14.86 0.83
N VAL A 59 -21.45 -14.05 1.87
CA VAL A 59 -21.06 -12.63 1.86
C VAL A 59 -19.54 -12.48 1.70
N ARG A 60 -18.76 -13.18 2.52
CA ARG A 60 -17.29 -13.17 2.48
C ARG A 60 -16.75 -13.77 1.19
N GLY A 61 -17.40 -14.80 0.65
CA GLY A 61 -17.03 -15.40 -0.63
C GLY A 61 -17.11 -14.38 -1.77
N LEU A 62 -18.18 -13.59 -1.80
CA LEU A 62 -18.38 -12.49 -2.74
C LEU A 62 -17.31 -11.40 -2.58
N GLU A 63 -17.03 -10.96 -1.36
CA GLU A 63 -16.03 -9.92 -1.08
C GLU A 63 -14.61 -10.39 -1.44
N ALA A 64 -14.25 -11.60 -1.02
CA ALA A 64 -12.95 -12.19 -1.32
C ALA A 64 -12.75 -12.39 -2.83
N ALA A 65 -13.79 -12.79 -3.57
CA ALA A 65 -13.73 -12.92 -5.03
C ALA A 65 -13.32 -11.60 -5.71
N ARG A 66 -13.95 -10.48 -5.32
CA ARG A 66 -13.71 -9.14 -5.89
C ARG A 66 -12.27 -8.66 -5.73
N LYS A 67 -11.63 -9.00 -4.61
CA LYS A 67 -10.25 -8.59 -4.31
C LYS A 67 -9.21 -9.35 -5.16
N THR A 68 -9.58 -10.47 -5.78
CA THR A 68 -8.62 -11.37 -6.46
C THR A 68 -8.17 -10.90 -7.83
N GLY A 69 -6.93 -11.25 -8.22
CA GLY A 69 -6.42 -11.04 -9.58
C GLY A 69 -7.19 -11.83 -10.64
N LEU A 70 -7.74 -13.01 -10.28
CA LEU A 70 -8.58 -13.80 -11.19
C LEU A 70 -9.85 -13.05 -11.58
N PHE A 71 -10.53 -12.43 -10.61
CA PHE A 71 -11.71 -11.60 -10.89
C PHE A 71 -11.36 -10.47 -11.84
N LYS A 72 -10.28 -9.72 -11.56
CA LYS A 72 -9.85 -8.60 -12.43
C LYS A 72 -9.55 -9.05 -13.85
N ARG A 73 -8.88 -10.19 -14.01
CA ARG A 73 -8.62 -10.78 -15.33
C ARG A 73 -9.92 -11.19 -16.03
N ARG A 74 -10.84 -11.83 -15.31
CA ARG A 74 -12.14 -12.24 -15.84
C ARG A 74 -13.00 -11.04 -16.23
N LEU A 75 -12.97 -9.97 -15.44
CA LEU A 75 -13.65 -8.72 -15.74
C LEU A 75 -13.19 -8.13 -17.07
N VAL A 76 -11.89 -8.13 -17.36
CA VAL A 76 -11.38 -7.69 -18.68
C VAL A 76 -11.92 -8.58 -19.81
N HIS A 77 -11.95 -9.89 -19.62
CA HIS A 77 -12.51 -10.81 -20.62
C HIS A 77 -14.00 -10.59 -20.87
N VAL A 78 -14.79 -10.39 -19.82
CA VAL A 78 -16.22 -10.08 -19.93
C VAL A 78 -16.42 -8.71 -20.57
N ALA A 79 -15.66 -7.69 -20.16
CA ALA A 79 -15.76 -6.35 -20.74
C ALA A 79 -15.49 -6.33 -22.25
N ARG A 80 -14.53 -7.14 -22.74
CA ARG A 80 -14.29 -7.33 -24.18
C ARG A 80 -15.47 -8.00 -24.89
N ARG A 81 -16.06 -9.04 -24.29
CA ARG A 81 -17.25 -9.73 -24.85
C ARG A 81 -18.47 -8.81 -24.97
N PHE A 82 -18.57 -7.82 -24.09
CA PHE A 82 -19.62 -6.80 -24.10
C PHE A 82 -19.25 -5.57 -24.94
N SER A 83 -18.11 -5.59 -25.63
CA SER A 83 -17.58 -4.44 -26.39
C SER A 83 -17.41 -3.17 -25.55
N ALA A 84 -17.26 -3.31 -24.23
CA ALA A 84 -17.03 -2.21 -23.30
C ALA A 84 -15.56 -1.74 -23.30
N ILE A 85 -14.65 -2.56 -23.83
CA ILE A 85 -13.23 -2.25 -24.03
C ILE A 85 -12.85 -2.71 -25.44
N SER A 86 -12.15 -1.86 -26.21
CA SER A 86 -11.63 -2.23 -27.53
C SER A 86 -10.58 -3.34 -27.43
N GLU A 87 -10.47 -4.16 -28.46
CA GLU A 87 -9.53 -5.30 -28.48
C GLU A 87 -8.06 -4.83 -28.42
N ASP A 88 -7.78 -3.64 -28.97
CA ASP A 88 -6.46 -3.02 -29.12
C ASP A 88 -5.99 -2.17 -27.92
N VAL A 89 -6.66 -2.25 -26.76
CA VAL A 89 -6.20 -1.51 -25.57
C VAL A 89 -4.94 -2.14 -25.00
N ASP A 90 -3.83 -1.39 -25.05
CA ASP A 90 -2.60 -1.70 -24.31
C ASP A 90 -2.83 -1.50 -22.81
N PHE A 91 -2.89 -2.60 -22.07
CA PHE A 91 -3.01 -2.60 -20.60
C PHE A 91 -1.70 -2.25 -19.88
N THR A 92 -0.73 -1.69 -20.59
CA THR A 92 0.55 -1.22 -20.05
C THR A 92 0.36 0.03 -19.19
N ASP A 93 -0.62 0.88 -19.54
CA ASP A 93 -0.87 2.17 -18.88
C ASP A 93 -2.10 2.20 -17.96
N VAL A 94 -3.00 1.22 -18.07
CA VAL A 94 -4.24 1.16 -17.26
C VAL A 94 -4.17 0.07 -16.21
N SER A 95 -4.22 0.46 -14.94
CA SER A 95 -4.26 -0.50 -13.84
C SER A 95 -5.56 -1.31 -13.88
N LEU A 96 -5.46 -2.65 -13.78
CA LEU A 96 -6.62 -3.54 -13.62
C LEU A 96 -7.57 -3.11 -12.47
N ASN A 97 -7.05 -2.39 -11.48
CA ASN A 97 -7.84 -1.82 -10.39
C ASN A 97 -8.76 -0.68 -10.87
N GLN A 98 -8.26 0.20 -11.75
CA GLN A 98 -9.04 1.31 -12.29
C GLN A 98 -10.19 0.82 -13.16
N ILE A 99 -9.93 -0.23 -13.98
CA ILE A 99 -10.97 -0.89 -14.79
C ILE A 99 -12.04 -1.52 -13.88
N ALA A 100 -11.60 -2.18 -12.80
CA ALA A 100 -12.51 -2.78 -11.84
C ALA A 100 -13.41 -1.75 -11.16
N GLU A 101 -12.87 -0.59 -10.79
CA GLU A 101 -13.67 0.49 -10.20
C GLU A 101 -14.56 1.20 -11.23
N SER A 102 -14.11 1.42 -12.47
CA SER A 102 -14.93 2.11 -13.49
C SER A 102 -16.13 1.28 -13.96
N LEU A 103 -16.00 -0.05 -13.98
CA LEU A 103 -17.08 -0.96 -14.34
C LEU A 103 -17.96 -1.35 -13.16
N LYS A 104 -17.67 -0.90 -11.94
CA LYS A 104 -18.42 -1.28 -10.74
C LYS A 104 -19.88 -0.86 -10.85
N GLY A 105 -20.80 -1.77 -10.54
CA GLY A 105 -22.24 -1.54 -10.67
C GLY A 105 -22.78 -1.67 -12.10
N THR A 106 -21.96 -2.08 -13.07
CA THR A 106 -22.42 -2.41 -14.42
C THR A 106 -22.76 -3.90 -14.55
N VAL A 107 -23.57 -4.25 -15.55
CA VAL A 107 -23.88 -5.65 -15.92
C VAL A 107 -22.62 -6.45 -16.23
N VAL A 108 -21.60 -5.80 -16.80
CA VAL A 108 -20.29 -6.41 -17.09
C VAL A 108 -19.61 -6.87 -15.80
N TYR A 109 -19.68 -6.06 -14.75
CA TYR A 109 -19.10 -6.39 -13.45
C TYR A 109 -19.85 -7.50 -12.74
N GLU A 110 -21.18 -7.48 -12.79
CA GLU A 110 -22.03 -8.53 -12.22
C GLU A 110 -21.79 -9.88 -12.90
N GLU A 111 -21.73 -9.90 -14.23
CA GLU A 111 -21.46 -11.12 -15.00
C GLU A 111 -20.05 -11.65 -14.73
N ALA A 112 -19.05 -10.79 -14.66
CA ALA A 112 -17.69 -11.20 -14.30
C ALA A 112 -17.63 -11.82 -12.90
N LEU A 113 -18.36 -11.24 -11.94
CA LEU A 113 -18.40 -11.74 -10.58
C LEU A 113 -19.11 -13.08 -10.51
N LYS A 114 -20.25 -13.22 -11.18
CA LYS A 114 -20.97 -14.49 -11.33
C LYS A 114 -20.08 -15.57 -11.93
N GLU A 115 -19.41 -15.28 -13.04
CA GLU A 115 -18.55 -16.23 -13.72
C GLU A 115 -17.32 -16.60 -12.86
N THR A 116 -16.78 -15.67 -12.06
CA THR A 116 -15.72 -15.98 -11.08
C THR A 116 -16.25 -16.91 -9.99
N LEU A 117 -17.44 -16.65 -9.44
CA LEU A 117 -18.02 -17.49 -8.41
C LEU A 117 -18.34 -18.90 -8.91
N GLU A 118 -18.78 -19.05 -10.16
CA GLU A 118 -19.10 -20.36 -10.75
C GLU A 118 -17.85 -21.16 -11.19
N LYS A 119 -16.84 -20.50 -11.76
CA LYS A 119 -15.69 -21.20 -12.36
C LYS A 119 -14.45 -21.24 -11.47
N ASP A 120 -14.30 -20.27 -10.59
CA ASP A 120 -13.10 -20.14 -9.75
C ASP A 120 -13.37 -20.39 -8.27
N MET A 121 -14.63 -20.45 -7.84
CA MET A 121 -15.00 -20.73 -6.45
C MET A 121 -16.14 -21.76 -6.42
N ASP A 122 -16.33 -22.36 -5.27
CA ASP A 122 -17.42 -23.30 -4.99
C ASP A 122 -17.88 -23.01 -3.56
N ILE A 123 -18.83 -22.08 -3.46
CA ILE A 123 -19.36 -21.58 -2.19
C ILE A 123 -20.38 -22.56 -1.63
N ASP A 124 -21.25 -23.09 -2.48
CA ASP A 124 -22.28 -24.05 -2.05
C ASP A 124 -21.66 -25.38 -1.60
N GLY A 125 -20.65 -25.88 -2.31
CA GLY A 125 -19.87 -27.05 -1.89
C GLY A 125 -19.10 -26.78 -0.59
N LEU A 126 -18.55 -25.57 -0.41
CA LEU A 126 -17.92 -25.21 0.87
C LEU A 126 -18.92 -25.27 2.03
N ILE A 127 -20.12 -24.73 1.85
CA ILE A 127 -21.14 -24.73 2.90
C ILE A 127 -21.57 -26.17 3.21
N LYS A 128 -21.96 -26.92 2.17
CA LYS A 128 -22.51 -28.27 2.31
C LYS A 128 -21.49 -29.29 2.81
N ASP A 129 -20.27 -29.25 2.29
CA ASP A 129 -19.29 -30.32 2.51
C ASP A 129 -18.33 -30.02 3.66
N ILE A 130 -18.26 -28.76 4.14
CA ILE A 130 -17.37 -28.36 5.23
C ILE A 130 -18.13 -27.68 6.38
N ILE A 131 -18.86 -26.59 6.12
CA ILE A 131 -19.44 -25.75 7.18
C ILE A 131 -20.57 -26.47 7.91
N GLU A 132 -21.54 -27.03 7.19
CA GLU A 132 -22.64 -27.80 7.77
C GLU A 132 -22.15 -29.04 8.55
N PRO A 133 -21.23 -29.87 8.02
CA PRO A 133 -20.60 -30.96 8.77
C PRO A 133 -19.89 -30.54 10.05
N LEU A 134 -19.24 -29.38 10.07
CA LEU A 134 -18.60 -28.84 11.27
C LEU A 134 -19.62 -28.40 12.32
N HIS A 135 -20.74 -27.82 11.90
CA HIS A 135 -21.80 -27.36 12.80
C HIS A 135 -22.64 -28.50 13.37
N ASN A 136 -22.89 -29.54 12.57
CA ASN A 136 -23.66 -30.71 13.01
C ASN A 136 -22.81 -31.77 13.73
N GLY A 137 -21.49 -31.55 13.84
CA GLY A 137 -20.56 -32.43 14.56
C GLY A 137 -20.13 -33.69 13.80
N SER A 138 -20.46 -33.83 12.51
CA SER A 138 -19.97 -34.93 11.67
C SER A 138 -18.54 -34.72 11.15
N MET A 139 -18.01 -33.50 11.29
CA MET A 139 -16.62 -33.15 11.02
C MET A 139 -16.01 -32.44 12.24
N GLU A 140 -14.75 -32.74 12.54
CA GLU A 140 -13.99 -32.08 13.59
C GLU A 140 -12.73 -31.39 13.07
N ILE A 141 -12.28 -30.35 13.78
CA ILE A 141 -11.00 -29.69 13.53
C ILE A 141 -10.08 -29.99 14.70
N ILE A 142 -8.96 -30.65 14.39
CA ILE A 142 -7.90 -30.96 15.33
C ILE A 142 -6.75 -29.97 15.09
N VAL A 143 -6.34 -29.28 16.15
CA VAL A 143 -5.21 -28.35 16.12
C VAL A 143 -3.97 -29.08 16.60
N VAL A 144 -2.94 -29.10 15.76
CA VAL A 144 -1.64 -29.73 16.08
C VAL A 144 -0.55 -28.68 15.90
N GLU A 145 0.17 -28.40 16.98
CA GLU A 145 1.34 -27.53 16.98
C GLU A 145 2.61 -28.39 16.98
N SER A 146 3.54 -28.08 16.08
CA SER A 146 4.78 -28.82 15.93
C SER A 146 5.91 -27.87 15.57
N SER A 147 7.09 -28.09 16.16
CA SER A 147 8.32 -27.38 15.79
C SER A 147 8.85 -27.78 14.42
N GLU A 148 8.50 -28.98 13.96
CA GLU A 148 8.89 -29.51 12.66
C GLU A 148 7.69 -29.65 11.72
N LEU A 149 7.93 -29.43 10.42
CA LEU A 149 6.91 -29.64 9.40
C LEU A 149 6.61 -31.13 9.25
N SER A 150 5.33 -31.50 9.26
CA SER A 150 4.91 -32.86 8.90
C SER A 150 5.31 -33.20 7.46
N PRO A 151 5.47 -34.49 7.09
CA PRO A 151 5.78 -34.87 5.71
C PRO A 151 4.82 -34.26 4.69
N LEU A 152 3.53 -34.19 5.04
CA LEU A 152 2.49 -33.59 4.20
C LEU A 152 2.65 -32.06 4.09
N ALA A 153 3.03 -31.38 5.18
CA ALA A 153 3.29 -29.93 5.16
C ALA A 153 4.56 -29.59 4.35
N LYS A 154 5.63 -30.37 4.53
CA LYS A 154 6.91 -30.20 3.83
C LYS A 154 6.73 -30.32 2.31
N MET A 155 6.03 -31.35 1.85
CA MET A 155 5.68 -31.51 0.42
C MET A 155 4.85 -30.34 -0.14
N GLY A 156 4.10 -29.65 0.72
CA GLY A 156 3.32 -28.48 0.34
C GLY A 156 4.23 -27.30 0.10
N ILE A 157 4.99 -26.95 1.13
CA ILE A 157 5.89 -25.79 1.15
C ILE A 157 6.98 -25.90 0.07
N GLU A 158 7.49 -27.10 -0.24
CA GLU A 158 8.50 -27.29 -1.28
C GLU A 158 7.96 -27.06 -2.71
N ARG A 159 6.68 -27.36 -2.97
CA ARG A 159 6.05 -27.19 -4.30
C ARG A 159 5.61 -25.74 -4.60
N ILE A 160 5.74 -24.85 -3.62
CA ILE A 160 4.98 -23.59 -3.52
C ILE A 160 5.64 -22.39 -4.20
N GLY A 161 6.90 -22.49 -4.62
CA GLY A 161 7.71 -21.35 -5.12
C GLY A 161 7.26 -20.65 -6.41
N ARG A 162 6.02 -20.83 -6.91
CA ARG A 162 5.60 -20.30 -8.22
C ARG A 162 4.21 -19.65 -8.33
N LYS A 163 3.28 -19.78 -7.36
CA LYS A 163 1.92 -19.20 -7.48
C LYS A 163 1.34 -18.80 -6.11
N THR A 164 1.51 -17.55 -5.70
CA THR A 164 0.87 -16.96 -4.51
C THR A 164 -0.27 -16.03 -4.93
N ASP A 165 -1.50 -16.30 -4.46
CA ASP A 165 -2.52 -15.25 -4.38
C ASP A 165 -2.21 -14.44 -3.11
N ILE A 166 -1.66 -13.24 -3.29
CA ILE A 166 -1.45 -12.29 -2.19
C ILE A 166 -2.75 -11.50 -2.04
N ILE A 167 -3.35 -11.55 -0.85
CA ILE A 167 -4.49 -10.69 -0.51
C ILE A 167 -3.89 -9.45 0.17
N PRO A 168 -3.73 -8.32 -0.53
CA PRO A 168 -3.20 -7.11 0.08
C PRO A 168 -4.24 -6.57 1.05
N ALA A 169 -3.83 -6.31 2.29
CA ALA A 169 -4.65 -5.53 3.20
C ALA A 169 -4.72 -4.09 2.67
N ASP A 170 -5.89 -3.46 2.67
CA ASP A 170 -5.98 -1.98 2.53
C ASP A 170 -5.12 -1.28 3.59
N LYS A 171 -4.83 -1.96 4.72
CA LYS A 171 -3.85 -1.54 5.72
C LYS A 171 -2.38 -1.56 5.26
N MET A 172 -1.99 -2.27 4.20
CA MET A 172 -0.59 -2.23 3.71
C MET A 172 -0.26 -0.84 3.17
N ARG A 173 -1.18 -0.23 2.42
CA ARG A 173 -1.04 1.18 2.00
C ARG A 173 -0.93 2.09 3.21
N ARG A 174 -1.78 1.88 4.22
CA ARG A 174 -1.74 2.64 5.47
C ARG A 174 -0.43 2.45 6.24
N ILE A 175 0.11 1.24 6.32
CA ILE A 175 1.40 0.96 6.98
C ILE A 175 2.55 1.63 6.23
N ILE A 176 2.55 1.58 4.89
CA ILE A 176 3.54 2.27 4.07
C ILE A 176 3.43 3.78 4.27
N LEU A 177 2.21 4.31 4.28
CA LEU A 177 1.94 5.73 4.52
C LEU A 177 2.40 6.18 5.91
N GLU A 178 2.06 5.43 6.95
CA GLU A 178 2.52 5.67 8.32
C GLU A 178 4.04 5.54 8.44
N SER A 179 4.67 4.65 7.67
CA SER A 179 6.13 4.53 7.59
C SER A 179 6.77 5.75 6.93
N VAL A 180 6.21 6.25 5.83
CA VAL A 180 6.66 7.48 5.16
C VAL A 180 6.50 8.69 6.10
N LYS A 181 5.35 8.79 6.77
CA LYS A 181 5.06 9.82 7.76
C LYS A 181 6.06 9.76 8.92
N ALA A 182 6.26 8.60 9.53
CA ALA A 182 7.23 8.41 10.60
C ALA A 182 8.66 8.73 10.17
N ARG A 183 9.04 8.37 8.94
CA ARG A 183 10.36 8.69 8.36
C ARG A 183 10.54 10.21 8.24
N LEU A 184 9.64 10.89 7.53
CA LEU A 184 9.75 12.32 7.27
C LEU A 184 9.71 13.12 8.58
N MET A 185 8.86 12.74 9.53
CA MET A 185 8.77 13.41 10.83
C MET A 185 10.06 13.27 11.65
N ASN A 186 10.74 12.13 11.58
CA ASN A 186 11.97 11.89 12.32
C ASN A 186 13.25 12.19 11.51
N GLU A 187 13.12 12.75 10.31
CA GLU A 187 14.28 13.11 9.48
C GLU A 187 14.95 14.37 10.03
N SER A 188 16.27 14.35 10.13
CA SER A 188 17.05 15.53 10.47
C SER A 188 17.45 16.27 9.20
N ARG A 189 17.20 17.58 9.16
CA ARG A 189 17.54 18.45 8.04
C ARG A 189 18.23 19.71 8.53
N THR A 190 19.21 20.16 7.77
CA THR A 190 19.86 21.46 8.02
C THR A 190 19.01 22.54 7.37
N LEU A 191 18.40 23.39 8.18
CA LEU A 191 17.62 24.53 7.71
C LEU A 191 18.56 25.69 7.41
N VAL A 192 18.41 26.30 6.23
CA VAL A 192 19.13 27.51 5.84
C VAL A 192 18.15 28.63 5.53
N CYS A 193 18.37 29.80 6.12
CA CYS A 193 17.60 30.99 5.76
C CYS A 193 18.10 31.58 4.44
N THR A 194 17.25 31.58 3.41
CA THR A 194 17.57 32.12 2.08
C THR A 194 17.30 33.63 1.96
N GLU A 195 16.87 34.28 3.05
CA GLU A 195 16.75 35.74 3.13
C GLU A 195 18.03 36.38 3.67
N CYS A 196 18.48 35.95 4.86
CA CYS A 196 19.65 36.53 5.52
C CYS A 196 20.93 35.74 5.31
N PHE A 197 20.85 34.46 4.90
CA PHE A 197 21.98 33.54 4.72
C PHE A 197 22.89 33.38 5.96
N LYS A 198 22.43 33.82 7.14
CA LYS A 198 23.18 33.78 8.40
C LYS A 198 22.72 32.68 9.35
N TYR A 199 21.50 32.20 9.18
CA TYR A 199 20.93 31.16 10.03
C TYR A 199 21.06 29.80 9.34
N ILE A 200 21.77 28.90 10.01
CA ILE A 200 21.97 27.49 9.63
C ILE A 200 21.87 26.67 10.92
N GLU A 201 20.96 25.69 10.95
CA GLU A 201 20.78 24.81 12.10
C GLU A 201 20.20 23.46 11.66
N THR A 202 20.74 22.36 12.20
CA THR A 202 20.18 21.03 12.00
C THR A 202 19.06 20.76 12.99
N VAL A 203 17.86 20.48 12.47
CA VAL A 203 16.69 20.17 13.30
C VAL A 203 16.06 18.86 12.88
N VAL A 204 15.47 18.16 13.85
CA VAL A 204 14.55 17.04 13.58
C VAL A 204 13.20 17.66 13.20
N LEU A 205 12.68 17.33 12.02
CA LEU A 205 11.51 18.03 11.46
C LEU A 205 10.28 18.03 12.37
N LYS A 206 10.02 16.95 13.11
CA LYS A 206 8.90 16.87 14.07
C LYS A 206 8.99 17.87 15.23
N LEU A 207 10.18 18.38 15.55
CA LEU A 207 10.37 19.40 16.60
C LEU A 207 10.16 20.82 16.07
N LEU A 208 10.05 21.00 14.77
CA LEU A 208 9.85 22.30 14.15
C LEU A 208 8.39 22.74 14.29
N SER A 209 8.16 23.76 15.12
CA SER A 209 6.82 24.30 15.39
C SER A 209 6.49 25.56 14.58
N ASP A 210 7.52 26.30 14.14
CA ASP A 210 7.39 27.49 13.29
C ASP A 210 8.51 27.51 12.24
N VAL A 211 8.25 28.17 11.12
CA VAL A 211 9.14 28.24 9.95
C VAL A 211 9.88 29.59 9.87
N ARG A 212 9.94 30.31 10.99
CA ARG A 212 10.56 31.63 11.08
C ARG A 212 12.04 31.55 11.41
N CYS A 213 12.84 32.27 10.65
CA CYS A 213 14.24 32.47 10.95
C CYS A 213 14.39 33.27 12.26
N PRO A 214 15.11 32.77 13.27
CA PRO A 214 15.26 33.47 14.55
C PRO A 214 16.14 34.74 14.45
N LEU A 215 16.94 34.88 13.37
CA LEU A 215 17.83 36.03 13.18
C LEU A 215 17.18 37.21 12.44
N CYS A 216 16.30 36.94 11.47
CA CYS A 216 15.72 37.99 10.62
C CYS A 216 14.18 37.95 10.53
N GLY A 217 13.53 36.95 11.12
CA GLY A 217 12.09 36.79 11.11
C GLY A 217 11.47 36.34 9.79
N SER A 218 12.27 36.03 8.76
CA SER A 218 11.75 35.56 7.47
C SER A 218 11.21 34.13 7.54
N ASN A 219 10.23 33.80 6.69
CA ASN A 219 9.67 32.44 6.57
C ASN A 219 10.36 31.61 5.48
N ARG A 220 11.60 31.96 5.10
CA ARG A 220 12.31 31.39 3.94
C ARG A 220 13.38 30.39 4.36
N LEU A 221 13.01 29.45 5.23
CA LEU A 221 13.89 28.38 5.73
C LEU A 221 13.83 27.15 4.82
N VAL A 222 14.92 26.87 4.11
CA VAL A 222 15.00 25.73 3.18
C VAL A 222 15.69 24.55 3.86
N PRO A 223 15.10 23.34 3.87
CA PRO A 223 15.76 22.14 4.36
C PRO A 223 16.76 21.60 3.35
N LEU A 224 17.99 21.34 3.79
CA LEU A 224 19.04 20.73 3.00
C LEU A 224 19.42 19.35 3.57
N ASN A 225 19.79 18.44 2.68
CA ASN A 225 20.31 17.10 3.01
C ASN A 225 21.85 17.10 3.09
N MET A 226 22.40 17.87 4.01
CA MET A 226 23.83 17.96 4.30
C MET A 226 24.04 18.43 5.74
N ASP A 227 25.24 18.26 6.29
CA ASP A 227 25.56 18.79 7.62
C ASP A 227 25.71 20.32 7.60
N GLU A 228 25.79 20.92 8.80
CA GLU A 228 25.90 22.37 8.94
C GLU A 228 27.16 22.93 8.28
N ASN A 229 28.30 22.25 8.40
CA ASN A 229 29.57 22.71 7.84
C ASN A 229 29.53 22.78 6.32
N ASP A 230 28.92 21.78 5.69
CA ASP A 230 28.74 21.75 4.25
C ASP A 230 27.68 22.74 3.79
N ALA A 231 26.62 22.95 4.57
CA ALA A 231 25.66 24.03 4.32
C ALA A 231 26.32 25.42 4.41
N TYR A 232 27.19 25.67 5.39
CA TYR A 232 27.97 26.91 5.49
C TYR A 232 28.85 27.11 4.25
N LYS A 233 29.57 26.08 3.82
CA LYS A 233 30.40 26.13 2.61
C LYS A 233 29.56 26.38 1.36
N LEU A 234 28.40 25.74 1.25
CA LEU A 234 27.46 25.94 0.15
C LEU A 234 27.06 27.42 0.10
N VAL A 235 26.46 27.94 1.17
CA VAL A 235 25.98 29.32 1.29
C VAL A 235 27.07 30.34 0.98
N PHE A 236 28.30 30.11 1.44
CA PHE A 236 29.43 31.00 1.17
C PHE A 236 29.90 30.98 -0.30
N LYS A 237 29.72 29.84 -0.99
CA LYS A 237 30.10 29.67 -2.40
C LYS A 237 29.03 30.18 -3.36
N VAL A 238 27.75 30.11 -2.97
CA VAL A 238 26.63 30.51 -3.83
C VAL A 238 26.72 32.00 -4.16
N LYS A 239 26.74 32.33 -5.46
CA LYS A 239 26.69 33.72 -5.96
C LYS A 239 25.35 33.98 -6.63
N ARG A 240 24.95 35.25 -6.73
CA ARG A 240 23.66 35.66 -7.32
C ARG A 240 23.41 35.19 -8.77
N ASP A 241 24.47 34.97 -9.55
CA ASP A 241 24.39 34.48 -10.93
C ASP A 241 24.51 32.94 -11.05
N ASP A 242 24.51 32.22 -9.92
CA ASP A 242 24.59 30.76 -9.89
C ASP A 242 23.19 30.15 -9.96
N ARG A 243 22.99 29.13 -10.79
CA ARG A 243 21.74 28.38 -10.86
C ARG A 243 21.31 27.84 -9.49
N LEU A 244 22.28 27.48 -8.65
CA LEU A 244 22.02 26.98 -7.30
C LEU A 244 21.45 28.07 -6.38
N TYR A 245 21.78 29.34 -6.61
CA TYR A 245 21.17 30.48 -5.91
C TYR A 245 19.68 30.57 -6.24
N ASP A 246 19.34 30.54 -7.53
CA ASP A 246 17.95 30.65 -7.99
C ASP A 246 17.10 29.48 -7.46
N GLU A 247 17.65 28.27 -7.44
CA GLU A 247 16.98 27.09 -6.87
C GLU A 247 16.73 27.27 -5.35
N LEU A 248 17.70 27.80 -4.60
CA LEU A 248 17.52 28.09 -3.17
C LEU A 248 16.48 29.18 -2.92
N ILE A 249 16.51 30.26 -3.70
CA ILE A 249 15.54 31.37 -3.58
C ILE A 249 14.13 30.89 -3.96
N ARG A 250 13.99 30.05 -4.98
CA ARG A 250 12.72 29.42 -5.35
C ARG A 250 12.22 28.51 -4.24
N ALA A 251 13.06 27.63 -3.70
CA ALA A 251 12.71 26.78 -2.56
C ALA A 251 12.27 27.61 -1.34
N GLY A 252 12.99 28.69 -1.04
CA GLY A 252 12.63 29.62 0.03
C GLY A 252 11.27 30.29 -0.19
N SER A 253 10.93 30.60 -1.45
CA SER A 253 9.63 31.17 -1.83
C SER A 253 8.49 30.17 -1.65
N ILE A 254 8.71 28.89 -1.98
CA ILE A 254 7.75 27.80 -1.72
C ILE A 254 7.49 27.68 -0.22
N VAL A 255 8.55 27.67 0.59
CA VAL A 255 8.42 27.59 2.05
C VAL A 255 7.71 28.82 2.62
N SER A 256 8.00 30.02 2.11
CA SER A 256 7.31 31.23 2.54
C SER A 256 5.82 31.21 2.22
N ARG A 257 5.39 30.50 1.17
CA ARG A 257 3.99 30.40 0.74
C ARG A 257 3.22 29.32 1.49
N TYR A 258 3.83 28.14 1.66
CA TYR A 258 3.14 26.94 2.18
C TYR A 258 3.56 26.55 3.61
N GLY A 259 4.61 27.14 4.16
CA GLY A 259 5.06 26.91 5.53
C GLY A 259 5.60 25.50 5.77
N LEU A 260 5.23 24.90 6.90
CA LEU A 260 5.74 23.61 7.37
C LEU A 260 5.53 22.44 6.37
N PRO A 261 4.36 22.31 5.69
CA PRO A 261 4.19 21.38 4.58
C PRO A 261 5.30 21.42 3.53
N ALA A 262 5.77 22.60 3.14
CA ALA A 262 6.85 22.72 2.16
C ALA A 262 8.17 22.14 2.66
N ILE A 263 8.47 22.28 3.95
CA ILE A 263 9.69 21.69 4.54
C ILE A 263 9.64 20.16 4.44
N TYR A 264 8.48 19.56 4.71
CA TYR A 264 8.30 18.11 4.56
C TYR A 264 8.41 17.66 3.09
N ALA A 265 7.79 18.39 2.16
CA ALA A 265 7.84 18.06 0.73
C ALA A 265 9.26 18.21 0.16
N LEU A 266 9.97 19.28 0.49
CA LEU A 266 11.38 19.50 0.10
C LEU A 266 12.33 18.47 0.72
N SER A 267 11.91 17.81 1.79
CA SER A 267 12.68 16.74 2.44
C SER A 267 12.43 15.37 1.81
N ALA A 268 11.54 15.25 0.82
CA ALA A 268 11.31 14.01 0.10
C ALA A 268 12.50 13.60 -0.78
N ARG A 269 12.68 12.30 -0.97
CA ARG A 269 13.87 11.74 -1.64
C ARG A 269 13.75 11.83 -3.15
N GLY A 270 14.66 12.61 -3.76
CA GLY A 270 14.77 12.72 -5.22
C GLY A 270 13.64 13.51 -5.88
N VAL A 271 12.84 14.21 -5.09
CA VAL A 271 11.73 15.04 -5.57
C VAL A 271 12.27 16.43 -5.94
N ASN A 272 11.92 16.92 -7.14
CA ASN A 272 12.37 18.22 -7.63
C ASN A 272 11.43 19.35 -7.18
N LEU A 273 11.85 20.61 -7.34
CA LEU A 273 11.03 21.78 -6.96
C LEU A 273 9.66 21.81 -7.68
N ASP A 274 9.60 21.40 -8.95
CA ASP A 274 8.35 21.35 -9.71
C ASP A 274 7.40 20.28 -9.16
N ASP A 275 7.92 19.12 -8.73
CA ASP A 275 7.14 18.07 -8.09
C ASP A 275 6.63 18.55 -6.72
N VAL A 276 7.45 19.29 -5.97
CA VAL A 276 7.06 19.88 -4.67
C VAL A 276 5.95 20.91 -4.83
N GLU A 277 6.05 21.81 -5.81
CA GLU A 277 4.99 22.78 -6.09
C GLU A 277 3.69 22.06 -6.47
N ALA A 278 3.73 21.04 -7.33
CA ALA A 278 2.56 20.26 -7.70
C ALA A 278 1.89 19.55 -6.51
N ILE A 279 2.68 18.99 -5.59
CA ILE A 279 2.16 18.37 -4.35
C ILE A 279 1.43 19.40 -3.49
N LEU A 280 2.05 20.57 -3.28
CA LEU A 280 1.53 21.62 -2.40
C LEU A 280 0.34 22.38 -3.02
N GLU A 281 0.25 22.44 -4.34
CA GLU A 281 -0.92 22.96 -5.05
C GLU A 281 -2.14 22.04 -4.91
N ASP A 282 -1.95 20.70 -4.94
CA ASP A 282 -3.05 19.75 -4.75
C ASP A 282 -3.43 19.61 -3.26
N GLU A 283 -2.46 19.55 -2.35
CA GLU A 283 -2.71 19.45 -0.92
C GLU A 283 -1.72 20.30 -0.10
N PRO A 284 -2.12 21.51 0.33
CA PRO A 284 -1.25 22.44 1.05
C PRO A 284 -1.15 22.15 2.55
N ARG A 285 -1.80 21.11 3.09
CA ARG A 285 -1.82 20.78 4.52
C ARG A 285 -1.21 19.40 4.78
N LEU A 286 -0.73 19.16 5.99
CA LEU A 286 -0.19 17.86 6.44
C LEU A 286 -1.33 16.84 6.68
N THR A 287 -1.99 16.41 5.61
CA THR A 287 -3.01 15.35 5.63
C THR A 287 -2.41 14.02 5.18
N ASP A 288 -3.14 12.91 5.35
CA ASP A 288 -2.68 11.62 4.82
C ASP A 288 -2.54 11.68 3.28
N ARG A 289 -3.43 12.42 2.58
CA ARG A 289 -3.33 12.67 1.13
C ARG A 289 -2.01 13.37 0.75
N PHE A 290 -1.54 14.32 1.53
CA PHE A 290 -0.24 14.96 1.31
C PHE A 290 0.92 13.95 1.34
N PHE A 291 0.91 13.02 2.31
CA PHE A 291 1.92 11.97 2.40
C PHE A 291 1.80 10.94 1.27
N GLU A 292 0.59 10.68 0.75
CA GLU A 292 0.38 9.86 -0.46
C GLU A 292 1.04 10.51 -1.69
N LEU A 293 0.82 11.81 -1.89
CA LEU A 293 1.41 12.56 -3.00
C LEU A 293 2.93 12.57 -2.94
N ILE A 294 3.53 12.72 -1.76
CA ILE A 294 4.98 12.58 -1.58
C ILE A 294 5.45 11.17 -1.97
N MET A 295 4.77 10.13 -1.49
CA MET A 295 5.13 8.74 -1.79
C MET A 295 5.10 8.46 -3.30
N ASP A 296 4.10 8.99 -4.02
CA ASP A 296 4.01 8.84 -5.47
C ASP A 296 5.08 9.66 -6.20
N ALA A 297 5.42 10.84 -5.72
CA ALA A 297 6.53 11.64 -6.27
C ALA A 297 7.89 10.96 -6.06
N GLU A 298 8.17 10.39 -4.89
CA GLU A 298 9.38 9.60 -4.64
C GLU A 298 9.46 8.36 -5.56
N ARG A 299 8.31 7.70 -5.82
CA ARG A 299 8.25 6.59 -6.76
C ARG A 299 8.60 7.03 -8.19
N LYS A 300 8.04 8.16 -8.65
CA LYS A 300 8.35 8.74 -9.98
C LYS A 300 9.82 9.18 -10.08
N ALA A 301 10.37 9.76 -9.02
CA ALA A 301 11.78 10.12 -8.92
C ALA A 301 12.69 8.89 -9.04
N LEU A 302 12.34 7.80 -8.34
CA LEU A 302 13.08 6.55 -8.43
C LEU A 302 13.04 5.96 -9.84
N ALA A 303 11.88 5.99 -10.50
CA ALA A 303 11.73 5.52 -11.88
C ALA A 303 12.64 6.29 -12.86
N ARG A 304 12.73 7.62 -12.75
CA ARG A 304 13.63 8.47 -13.55
C ARG A 304 15.12 8.16 -13.39
N ARG A 305 15.52 7.41 -12.35
CA ARG A 305 16.93 7.09 -12.07
C ARG A 305 17.40 5.80 -12.73
N TYR A 306 16.47 4.91 -13.10
CA TYR A 306 16.78 3.59 -13.68
C TYR A 306 16.46 3.48 -15.17
N TRP A 307 15.93 4.55 -15.76
CA TRP A 307 15.60 4.71 -17.18
C TRP A 307 16.35 5.94 -17.70
#